data_AF-A0A924SJ54-F1
#
_entry.id   AF-A0A924SJ54-F1
#
_cell.length_a   1.000
_cell.length_b   1.000
_cell.length_c   1.000
_cell.angle_alpha   90.00
_cell.angle_beta   90.00
_cell.angle_gamma   90.00
#
_symmetry.space_group_name_H-M   'P 1'
#
loop_
_entity.id
_entity.type
_entity.pdbx_description
1 polymer ?
#
loop_
_entity_poly.entity_id
_entity_poly.type
_entity_poly.pdbx_seq_one_letter_code
_entity_poly.pdbx_strand_id
1 'polypeptide(L)'
;MLVLLPPSEGKAIGTDGPPLDPTALSFPTLTAVRRRLVADVVQLAKQQPAALQAALGLSDGQRGEGVKDALLTKGPTLPVGELYTGIVYDN
;
A
#
# COMPACT_ATOMS: atom_id res chain seq x y z
N MET A 1 20.98 17.06 2.42
CA MET A 1 19.65 17.68 2.27
C MET A 1 18.64 16.56 2.08
N LEU A 2 17.49 16.60 2.76
CA LEU A 2 16.40 15.64 2.59
C LEU A 2 15.19 16.37 2.00
N VAL A 3 14.57 15.79 0.98
CA VAL A 3 13.31 16.26 0.38
C VAL A 3 12.23 15.27 0.81
N LEU A 4 11.13 15.78 1.36
CA LEU A 4 9.98 14.98 1.76
C LEU A 4 8.81 15.27 0.83
N LEU A 5 8.35 14.26 0.11
CA LEU A 5 7.17 14.33 -0.75
C LEU A 5 5.99 13.64 -0.07
N PRO A 6 4.78 14.20 -0.13
CA PRO A 6 3.58 13.53 0.36
C PRO A 6 3.26 12.32 -0.52
N PRO A 7 2.70 11.23 0.03
CA PRO A 7 2.22 10.12 -0.80
C PRO A 7 1.07 10.57 -1.71
N SER A 8 0.78 9.78 -2.76
CA SER A 8 -0.40 9.97 -3.61
C SER A 8 -1.47 8.91 -3.37
N GLU A 9 -2.74 9.29 -3.58
CA GLU A 9 -3.85 8.35 -3.67
C GLU A 9 -3.68 7.45 -4.91
N GLY A 10 -3.33 8.06 -6.05
CA GLY A 10 -3.08 7.40 -7.32
C GLY A 10 -1.85 6.49 -7.26
N LYS A 11 -2.01 5.25 -7.72
CA LYS A 11 -0.95 4.24 -7.76
C LYS A 11 -0.91 3.55 -9.12
N ALA A 12 0.27 3.42 -9.70
CA ALA A 12 0.52 2.56 -10.84
C ALA A 12 0.31 1.08 -10.47
N ILE A 13 0.02 0.25 -11.47
CA ILE A 13 -0.11 -1.20 -11.29
C ILE A 13 1.26 -1.84 -11.52
N GLY A 14 1.84 -2.42 -10.48
CA GLY A 14 3.04 -3.25 -10.62
C GLY A 14 2.70 -4.59 -11.26
N THR A 15 3.55 -5.07 -12.17
CA THR A 15 3.35 -6.37 -12.84
C THR A 15 4.37 -7.42 -12.39
N ASP A 16 5.62 -7.03 -12.14
CA ASP A 16 6.73 -8.01 -12.06
C ASP A 16 7.70 -7.84 -10.87
N GLY A 17 7.51 -6.83 -10.02
CA GLY A 17 8.35 -6.65 -8.84
C GLY A 17 8.12 -7.75 -7.78
N PRO A 18 9.11 -8.03 -6.92
CA PRO A 18 8.96 -9.02 -5.85
C PRO A 18 7.87 -8.59 -4.85
N PRO A 19 7.30 -9.52 -4.08
CA PRO A 19 6.44 -9.19 -2.95
C PRO A 19 7.15 -8.29 -1.93
N LEU A 20 6.37 -7.53 -1.17
CA LEU A 20 6.88 -6.62 -0.13
C LEU A 20 7.76 -7.35 0.89
N ASP A 21 9.02 -6.93 1.00
CA ASP A 21 9.92 -7.28 2.11
C ASP A 21 10.12 -6.06 3.04
N PRO A 22 9.49 -6.04 4.24
CA PRO A 22 9.63 -4.94 5.19
C PRO A 22 11.04 -4.75 5.75
N THR A 23 11.95 -5.72 5.58
CA THR A 23 13.34 -5.64 6.06
C THR A 23 14.27 -4.96 5.08
N ALA A 24 13.90 -4.93 3.79
CA ALA A 24 14.65 -4.25 2.74
C ALA A 24 14.37 -2.73 2.68
N LEU A 25 13.36 -2.24 3.43
CA LEU A 25 12.95 -0.85 3.41
C LEU A 25 13.82 0.04 4.32
N SER A 26 14.02 1.28 3.90
CA SER A 26 14.64 2.33 4.71
C SER A 26 13.98 2.48 6.09
N PHE A 27 14.76 2.95 7.07
CA PHE A 27 14.37 3.11 8.48
C PHE A 27 13.96 1.77 9.14
N PRO A 28 14.92 0.88 9.45
CA PRO A 28 14.65 -0.45 10.01
C PRO A 28 13.90 -0.42 11.36
N THR A 29 14.00 0.68 12.11
CA THR A 29 13.25 0.88 13.36
C THR A 29 11.72 0.85 13.14
N LEU A 30 11.25 1.07 11.92
CA LEU A 30 9.83 1.00 11.55
C LEU A 30 9.38 -0.41 11.10
N THR A 31 10.28 -1.38 10.96
CA THR A 31 9.91 -2.71 10.45
C THR A 31 8.88 -3.41 11.32
N ALA A 32 8.97 -3.27 12.66
CA ALA A 32 8.00 -3.88 13.58
C ALA A 32 6.58 -3.30 13.38
N VAL A 33 6.45 -1.97 13.29
CA VAL A 33 5.14 -1.33 13.07
C VAL A 33 4.61 -1.65 11.67
N ARG A 34 5.45 -1.69 10.64
CA ARG A 34 5.04 -2.07 9.27
C ARG A 34 4.47 -3.49 9.22
N ARG A 35 5.14 -4.46 9.86
CA ARG A 35 4.65 -5.85 9.90
C ARG A 35 3.29 -5.95 10.57
N ARG A 36 3.10 -5.25 11.69
CA ARG A 36 1.82 -5.21 12.39
C ARG A 36 0.71 -4.61 11.53
N LEU A 37 0.94 -3.43 10.94
CA LEU A 37 -0.05 -2.76 10.10
C LEU A 37 -0.42 -3.60 8.87
N VAL A 38 0.55 -4.19 8.19
CA VAL A 38 0.29 -5.06 7.03
C VAL A 38 -0.53 -6.28 7.45
N ALA A 39 -0.21 -6.91 8.58
CA ALA A 39 -0.99 -8.05 9.08
C ALA A 39 -2.44 -7.65 9.41
N ASP A 40 -2.63 -6.54 10.11
CA ASP A 40 -3.94 -6.03 10.52
C ASP A 40 -4.80 -5.70 9.29
N VAL A 41 -4.23 -4.99 8.30
CA VAL A 41 -4.93 -4.63 7.06
C VAL A 41 -5.29 -5.87 6.24
N VAL A 42 -4.34 -6.81 6.04
CA VAL A 42 -4.61 -8.06 5.30
C VAL A 42 -5.70 -8.89 5.99
N GLN A 43 -5.69 -8.93 7.33
CA GLN A 43 -6.70 -9.66 8.09
C GLN A 43 -8.09 -9.02 7.93
N LEU A 44 -8.19 -7.70 8.11
CA LEU A 44 -9.44 -6.95 7.93
C LEU A 44 -9.98 -7.07 6.51
N ALA A 45 -9.12 -6.95 5.50
CA ALA A 45 -9.50 -7.09 4.10
C ALA A 45 -10.13 -8.46 3.79
N LYS A 46 -9.62 -9.53 4.42
CA LYS A 46 -10.11 -10.89 4.22
C LYS A 46 -11.37 -11.21 5.03
N GLN A 47 -11.43 -10.75 6.28
CA GLN A 47 -12.46 -11.18 7.23
C GLN A 47 -13.62 -10.18 7.33
N GLN A 48 -13.35 -8.89 7.13
CA GLN A 48 -14.30 -7.80 7.37
C GLN A 48 -14.19 -6.71 6.29
N PRO A 49 -14.34 -7.04 4.99
CA PRO A 49 -14.11 -6.09 3.89
C PRO A 49 -15.02 -4.85 3.96
N ALA A 50 -16.27 -4.99 4.43
CA ALA A 50 -17.17 -3.85 4.62
C ALA A 50 -16.72 -2.91 5.75
N ALA A 51 -16.20 -3.45 6.85
CA ALA A 51 -15.66 -2.65 7.95
C ALA A 51 -14.37 -1.93 7.52
N LEU A 52 -13.51 -2.61 6.76
CA LEU A 52 -12.33 -1.99 6.17
C LEU A 52 -12.71 -0.87 5.21
N GLN A 53 -13.68 -1.10 4.31
CA GLN A 53 -14.18 -0.10 3.37
C GLN A 53 -14.66 1.16 4.11
N ALA A 54 -15.46 0.99 5.18
CA ALA A 54 -15.95 2.11 5.99
C ALA A 54 -14.81 2.83 6.74
N ALA A 55 -13.88 2.09 7.34
CA ALA A 55 -12.75 2.67 8.09
C ALA A 55 -11.80 3.48 7.18
N LEU A 56 -11.63 3.05 5.94
CA LEU A 56 -10.79 3.71 4.95
C LEU A 56 -11.55 4.78 4.13
N GLY A 57 -12.85 4.96 4.35
CA GLY A 57 -13.67 5.91 3.59
C GLY A 57 -13.79 5.58 2.10
N LEU A 58 -13.65 4.31 1.72
CA LEU A 58 -13.67 3.88 0.32
C LEU A 58 -15.10 3.91 -0.23
N SER A 59 -15.27 4.52 -1.40
CA SER A 59 -16.53 4.47 -2.15
C SER A 59 -16.77 3.07 -2.72
N ASP A 60 -18.00 2.81 -3.18
CA ASP A 60 -18.34 1.55 -3.82
C ASP A 60 -17.53 1.28 -5.11
N GLY A 61 -17.11 2.33 -5.81
CA GLY A 61 -16.21 2.24 -6.96
C GLY A 61 -14.78 1.83 -6.60
N GLN A 62 -14.38 1.98 -5.33
CA GLN A 62 -13.04 1.67 -4.82
C GLN A 62 -12.97 0.32 -4.09
N ARG A 63 -14.02 -0.52 -4.14
CA ARG A 63 -14.00 -1.86 -3.52
C ARG A 63 -12.84 -2.74 -4.00
N GLY A 64 -12.33 -2.51 -5.21
CA GLY A 64 -11.14 -3.17 -5.74
C GLY A 64 -9.87 -2.90 -4.91
N GLU A 65 -9.78 -1.77 -4.21
CA GLU A 65 -8.63 -1.46 -3.35
C GLU A 65 -8.55 -2.42 -2.15
N GLY A 66 -9.70 -2.78 -1.55
CA GLY A 66 -9.73 -3.78 -0.47
C GLY A 66 -9.27 -5.17 -0.92
N VAL A 67 -9.46 -5.53 -2.19
CA VAL A 67 -8.92 -6.79 -2.75
C VAL A 67 -7.40 -6.73 -2.84
N LYS A 68 -6.82 -5.59 -3.21
CA LYS A 68 -5.37 -5.38 -3.23
C LYS A 68 -4.80 -5.46 -1.81
N ASP A 69 -5.48 -4.90 -0.82
CA ASP A 69 -5.09 -4.98 0.60
C ASP A 69 -4.97 -6.42 1.10
N ALA A 70 -5.87 -7.31 0.69
CA ALA A 70 -5.81 -8.74 1.03
C ALA A 70 -4.57 -9.46 0.44
N LEU A 71 -3.94 -8.87 -0.59
CA LEU A 71 -2.81 -9.40 -1.33
C LEU A 71 -1.48 -8.69 -1.03
N LEU A 72 -1.41 -7.73 -0.11
CA LEU A 72 -0.22 -6.90 0.16
C LEU A 72 1.11 -7.67 0.34
N THR A 73 1.07 -8.89 0.87
CA THR A 73 2.27 -9.73 1.12
C THR A 73 2.63 -10.65 -0.04
N LYS A 74 1.82 -10.67 -1.10
CA LYS A 74 1.95 -11.58 -2.25
C LYS A 74 1.97 -10.86 -3.59
N GLY A 75 1.34 -9.69 -3.66
CA GLY A 75 1.25 -8.90 -4.88
C GLY A 75 2.61 -8.34 -5.30
N PRO A 76 2.79 -8.07 -6.60
CA PRO A 76 3.99 -7.40 -7.09
C PRO A 76 4.10 -5.99 -6.53
N THR A 77 5.33 -5.51 -6.40
CA THR A 77 5.62 -4.15 -5.94
C THR A 77 6.27 -3.30 -7.03
N LEU A 78 6.33 -1.99 -6.80
CA LEU A 78 7.07 -1.03 -7.62
C LEU A 78 7.99 -0.19 -6.73
N PRO A 79 9.12 0.33 -7.24
CA PRO A 79 9.84 1.41 -6.59
C PRO A 79 8.91 2.59 -6.30
N VAL A 80 9.07 3.26 -5.15
CA VAL A 80 8.12 4.32 -4.73
C VAL A 80 8.03 5.49 -5.71
N GLY A 81 9.11 5.78 -6.45
CA GLY A 81 9.14 6.81 -7.49
C GLY A 81 8.36 6.45 -8.76
N GLU A 82 8.03 5.17 -8.96
CA GLU A 82 7.20 4.67 -10.07
C GLU A 82 5.78 4.30 -9.58
N LEU A 83 5.61 4.10 -8.28
CA LEU A 83 4.35 3.70 -7.68
C LEU A 83 3.33 4.84 -7.68
N TYR A 84 3.69 6.00 -7.13
CA TYR A 84 2.74 7.10 -6.98
C TYR A 84 2.56 7.86 -8.29
N THR A 85 1.31 8.16 -8.62
CA THR A 85 0.93 8.94 -9.81
C THR A 85 0.22 10.22 -9.40
N GLY A 86 0.08 11.17 -10.32
CA GLY A 86 -0.60 12.45 -10.12
C GLY A 86 0.35 13.65 -10.14
N ILE A 87 -0.18 14.84 -9.84
CA ILE A 87 0.50 16.13 -10.09
C ILE A 87 1.92 16.21 -9.52
N VAL A 88 2.18 15.65 -8.34
CA VAL A 88 3.53 15.68 -7.72
C VAL A 88 4.52 14.72 -8.39
N TYR A 89 4.02 13.69 -9.07
CA TYR A 89 4.80 12.55 -9.57
C TYR A 89 4.85 12.42 -11.10
N ASP A 90 3.91 13.03 -11.83
CA ASP A 90 3.78 12.89 -13.29
C ASP A 90 4.56 13.96 -14.11
N ASN A 91 5.56 14.61 -13.50
CA ASN A 91 6.39 15.67 -14.11
C ASN A 91 7.88 15.32 -14.09
#